data_AF-A0A4P5ZLP2-F1
#
_entry.id   AF-A0A4P5ZLP2-F1
#
_cell.length_a   1.000
_cell.length_b   1.000
_cell.length_c   1.000
_cell.angle_alpha   90.00
_cell.angle_beta   90.00
_cell.angle_gamma   90.00
#
_symmetry.space_group_name_H-M   'P 1'
#
loop_
_entity.id
_entity.type
_entity.pdbx_description
1 polymer ?
#
loop_
_entity_poly.entity_id
_entity_poly.type
_entity_poly.pdbx_seq_one_letter_code
_entity_poly.pdbx_strand_id
1 'polypeptide(L)'
;MNKTMRFINPKTDYAFKKIFGSTESKDILISFLNALIYEGNSTIEDLEIINPNLPPKIQGFKDTYLDVKATLNDGTLVIIEMQVLNVQSFGKRVLFNATKTYAFQLQAGEGYRMLKPVIALTITDFEMFANRDKLISRFVYREKSEGWIYPDNDLELVFVELPKFTKELDQLETITDKWIYFIKFARSLTSIPENMDDIPELHRAFEIANQADLTPSELEDLERREMFIYDQQGAINLGREEEKRGIARNLLAQLNDEAIASATGLSLKAVEELRQEMSND
;
A
#
# COMPACT_ATOMS: atom_id res chain seq x y z
N MET A 1 -8.89 35.31 -0.98
CA MET A 1 -9.64 34.05 -1.18
C MET A 1 -8.61 32.95 -1.19
N ASN A 2 -8.61 32.05 -0.18
CA ASN A 2 -7.73 30.88 -0.22
C ASN A 2 -8.15 30.03 -1.41
N LYS A 3 -7.20 29.78 -2.33
CA LYS A 3 -7.44 28.96 -3.52
C LYS A 3 -7.68 27.53 -3.04
N THR A 4 -8.88 27.01 -3.25
CA THR A 4 -9.20 25.60 -2.97
C THR A 4 -8.26 24.72 -3.78
N MET A 5 -7.43 23.95 -3.11
CA MET A 5 -6.54 22.97 -3.74
C MET A 5 -7.27 21.65 -3.94
N ARG A 6 -6.77 20.84 -4.87
CA ARG A 6 -7.19 19.45 -5.05
C ARG A 6 -5.94 18.64 -5.30
N PHE A 7 -5.75 17.60 -4.50
CA PHE A 7 -4.55 16.76 -4.60
C PHE A 7 -4.89 15.47 -5.34
N ILE A 8 -3.94 14.95 -6.12
CA ILE A 8 -4.03 13.62 -6.72
C ILE A 8 -4.00 12.55 -5.62
N ASN A 9 -4.63 11.40 -5.86
CA ASN A 9 -4.66 10.32 -4.88
C ASN A 9 -3.31 9.59 -4.82
N PRO A 10 -2.53 9.70 -3.72
CA PRO A 10 -1.21 9.08 -3.63
C PRO A 10 -1.24 7.56 -3.71
N LYS A 11 -2.41 6.94 -3.50
CA LYS A 11 -2.58 5.48 -3.60
C LYS A 11 -2.50 4.95 -5.04
N THR A 12 -2.56 5.83 -6.04
CA THR A 12 -2.45 5.43 -7.45
C THR A 12 -0.98 5.25 -7.84
N ASP A 13 -0.69 4.25 -8.67
CA ASP A 13 0.66 3.98 -9.23
C ASP A 13 1.32 5.25 -9.82
N TYR A 14 0.54 6.06 -10.54
CA TYR A 14 1.03 7.31 -11.14
C TYR A 14 1.41 8.35 -10.07
N ALA A 15 0.50 8.64 -9.14
CA ALA A 15 0.73 9.65 -8.13
C ALA A 15 1.87 9.25 -7.19
N PHE A 16 1.89 7.99 -6.77
CA PHE A 16 2.93 7.47 -5.90
C PHE A 16 4.32 7.64 -6.54
N LYS A 17 4.47 7.26 -7.82
CA LYS A 17 5.71 7.47 -8.58
C LYS A 17 6.06 8.94 -8.76
N LYS A 18 5.07 9.79 -9.02
CA LYS A 18 5.29 11.23 -9.19
C LYS A 18 5.79 11.89 -7.90
N ILE A 19 5.25 11.50 -6.75
CA ILE A 19 5.56 12.06 -5.44
C ILE A 19 6.85 11.47 -4.83
N PHE A 20 7.14 10.19 -5.06
CA PHE A 20 8.23 9.49 -4.36
C PHE A 20 9.33 8.93 -5.28
N GLY A 21 9.07 8.82 -6.58
CA GLY A 21 9.93 8.11 -7.54
C GLY A 21 10.74 9.01 -8.47
N SER A 22 10.60 10.34 -8.39
CA SER A 22 11.41 11.27 -9.19
C SER A 22 12.70 11.63 -8.46
N THR A 23 13.76 11.97 -9.21
CA THR A 23 15.03 12.43 -8.62
C THR A 23 14.88 13.69 -7.77
N GLU A 24 13.86 14.51 -8.06
CA GLU A 24 13.52 15.71 -7.29
C GLU A 24 12.80 15.41 -5.98
N SER A 25 12.35 14.17 -5.78
CA SER A 25 11.63 13.68 -4.59
C SER A 25 12.54 13.03 -3.55
N LYS A 26 13.85 13.20 -3.67
CA LYS A 26 14.83 12.50 -2.82
C LYS A 26 14.65 12.80 -1.34
N ASP A 27 14.52 14.07 -0.97
CA ASP A 27 14.24 14.55 0.38
C ASP A 27 12.90 14.04 0.91
N ILE A 28 11.86 14.09 0.07
CA ILE A 28 10.53 13.53 0.34
C ILE A 28 10.64 12.04 0.70
N LEU A 29 11.35 11.28 -0.13
CA LEU A 29 11.50 9.84 0.06
C LEU A 29 12.31 9.51 1.32
N ILE A 30 13.36 10.28 1.63
CA ILE A 30 14.14 10.10 2.86
C ILE A 30 13.24 10.29 4.10
N SER A 31 12.49 11.40 4.16
CA SER A 31 11.57 11.68 5.26
C SER A 31 10.51 10.59 5.41
N PHE A 32 9.92 10.18 4.28
CA PHE A 32 8.92 9.11 4.22
C PHE A 32 9.44 7.77 4.74
N LEU A 33 10.62 7.33 4.28
CA LEU A 33 11.21 6.06 4.68
C LEU A 33 11.68 6.09 6.13
N ASN A 34 12.27 7.19 6.62
CA ASN A 34 12.59 7.35 8.03
C ASN A 34 11.32 7.22 8.90
N ALA A 35 10.21 7.80 8.46
CA ALA A 35 8.94 7.70 9.17
C ALA A 35 8.37 6.26 9.23
N LEU A 36 8.40 5.52 8.11
CA LEU A 36 7.76 4.20 8.03
C LEU A 36 8.65 3.03 8.42
N ILE A 37 9.96 3.11 8.16
CA ILE A 37 10.93 2.04 8.41
C ILE A 37 11.71 2.27 9.71
N TYR A 38 11.90 3.51 10.14
CA TYR A 38 12.73 3.85 11.30
C TYR A 38 11.97 4.64 12.37
N GLU A 39 10.64 4.56 12.38
CA GLU A 39 9.78 5.16 13.41
C GLU A 39 10.00 6.68 13.58
N GLY A 40 10.34 7.36 12.47
CA GLY A 40 10.62 8.80 12.44
C GLY A 40 12.04 9.19 12.83
N ASN A 41 12.89 8.22 13.20
CA ASN A 41 14.30 8.50 13.47
C ASN A 41 15.05 8.83 12.17
N SER A 42 15.95 9.82 12.24
CA SER A 42 16.77 10.26 11.11
C SER A 42 17.92 9.29 10.81
N THR A 43 17.58 8.08 10.38
CA THR A 43 18.55 7.00 10.10
C THR A 43 19.08 7.08 8.67
N ILE A 44 18.19 7.35 7.70
CA ILE A 44 18.56 7.55 6.31
C ILE A 44 19.02 9.00 6.18
N GLU A 45 20.31 9.20 5.92
CA GLU A 45 20.90 10.51 5.61
C GLU A 45 20.86 10.80 4.11
N ASP A 46 20.99 9.75 3.28
CA ASP A 46 21.02 9.87 1.83
C ASP A 46 20.50 8.60 1.15
N LEU A 47 19.95 8.76 -0.05
CA LEU A 47 19.58 7.67 -0.93
C LEU A 47 19.71 8.05 -2.42
N GLU A 48 19.78 7.05 -3.27
CA GLU A 48 19.64 7.17 -4.72
C GLU A 48 18.37 6.46 -5.18
N ILE A 49 17.46 7.19 -5.85
CA ILE A 49 16.31 6.59 -6.51
C ILE A 49 16.78 5.99 -7.82
N ILE A 50 16.63 4.67 -7.96
CA ILE A 50 17.10 3.90 -9.10
C ILE A 50 15.93 3.31 -9.90
N ASN A 51 16.20 2.85 -11.12
CA ASN A 51 15.17 2.28 -11.99
C ASN A 51 14.42 1.13 -11.26
N PRO A 52 13.09 1.24 -11.09
CA PRO A 52 12.29 0.24 -10.37
C PRO A 52 12.04 -1.01 -11.20
N ASN A 53 12.38 -1.01 -12.48
CA ASN A 53 12.27 -2.19 -13.33
C ASN A 53 13.21 -3.30 -12.84
N LEU A 54 12.66 -4.50 -12.65
CA LEU A 54 13.42 -5.72 -12.36
C LEU A 54 13.35 -6.65 -13.56
N PRO A 55 14.04 -6.33 -14.68
CA PRO A 55 13.98 -7.18 -15.85
C PRO A 55 14.53 -8.58 -15.50
N PRO A 56 13.94 -9.64 -16.07
CA PRO A 56 14.44 -10.98 -15.83
C PRO A 56 15.87 -11.12 -16.38
N LYS A 57 16.84 -11.45 -15.51
CA LYS A 57 18.21 -11.80 -15.94
C LYS A 57 18.28 -13.12 -16.71
N ILE A 58 17.20 -13.93 -16.67
CA ILE A 58 17.08 -15.24 -17.32
C ILE A 58 15.81 -15.25 -18.16
N GLN A 59 15.92 -15.68 -19.43
CA GLN A 59 14.79 -15.78 -20.34
C GLN A 59 13.68 -16.69 -19.76
N GLY A 60 12.44 -16.21 -19.75
CA GLY A 60 11.27 -16.94 -19.23
C GLY A 60 10.87 -16.63 -17.78
N PHE A 61 11.67 -15.84 -17.05
CA PHE A 61 11.28 -15.37 -15.71
C PHE A 61 10.30 -14.19 -15.78
N LYS A 62 9.46 -14.05 -14.75
CA LYS A 62 8.47 -12.97 -14.67
C LYS A 62 9.14 -11.61 -14.61
N ASP A 63 8.72 -10.73 -15.49
CA ASP A 63 8.99 -9.30 -15.39
C ASP A 63 8.09 -8.70 -14.30
N THR A 64 8.65 -7.79 -13.50
CA THR A 64 7.97 -7.18 -12.36
C THR A 64 8.38 -5.73 -12.25
N TYR A 65 7.38 -4.86 -12.13
CA TYR A 65 7.57 -3.42 -12.00
C TYR A 65 7.17 -2.99 -10.59
N LEU A 66 8.08 -2.31 -9.90
CA LEU A 66 7.86 -1.74 -8.57
C LEU A 66 7.44 -0.26 -8.70
N ASP A 67 6.85 0.32 -7.67
CA ASP A 67 6.55 1.75 -7.70
C ASP A 67 7.81 2.58 -7.55
N VAL A 68 8.60 2.29 -6.51
CA VAL A 68 9.86 2.97 -6.22
C VAL A 68 10.91 1.95 -5.80
N LYS A 69 12.16 2.21 -6.21
CA LYS A 69 13.33 1.48 -5.75
C LYS A 69 14.43 2.48 -5.41
N ALA A 70 15.05 2.30 -4.26
CA ALA A 70 16.14 3.16 -3.80
C ALA A 70 17.30 2.35 -3.24
N THR A 71 18.50 2.92 -3.31
CA THR A 71 19.69 2.46 -2.61
C THR A 71 20.03 3.46 -1.52
N LEU A 72 20.12 3.02 -0.27
CA LEU A 72 20.53 3.85 0.86
C LEU A 72 22.04 4.08 0.86
N ASN A 73 22.52 5.03 1.66
CA ASN A 73 23.94 5.36 1.82
C ASN A 73 24.83 4.17 2.25
N ASP A 74 24.30 3.20 2.99
CA ASP A 74 25.01 1.98 3.40
C ASP A 74 25.00 0.84 2.35
N GLY A 75 24.27 1.05 1.24
CA GLY A 75 24.06 0.10 0.15
C GLY A 75 22.80 -0.75 0.29
N THR A 76 22.03 -0.62 1.38
CA THR A 76 20.74 -1.30 1.55
C THR A 76 19.79 -0.91 0.42
N LEU A 77 19.11 -1.90 -0.15
CA LEU A 77 18.09 -1.69 -1.18
C LEU A 77 16.71 -1.61 -0.56
N VAL A 78 15.96 -0.56 -0.88
CA VAL A 78 14.55 -0.42 -0.47
C VAL A 78 13.68 -0.52 -1.71
N ILE A 79 12.72 -1.45 -1.69
CA ILE A 79 11.67 -1.56 -2.72
C ILE A 79 10.33 -1.18 -2.11
N ILE A 80 9.54 -0.40 -2.83
CA ILE A 80 8.27 0.15 -2.34
C ILE A 80 7.15 -0.23 -3.31
N GLU A 81 6.06 -0.77 -2.76
CA GLU A 81 4.82 -1.04 -3.49
C GLU A 81 3.62 -0.42 -2.77
N MET A 82 2.77 0.29 -3.51
CA MET A 82 1.45 0.75 -3.10
C MET A 82 0.39 -0.09 -3.80
N GLN A 83 -0.43 -0.80 -3.03
CA GLN A 83 -1.44 -1.70 -3.56
C GLN A 83 -2.84 -1.36 -3.03
N VAL A 84 -3.73 -0.95 -3.94
CA VAL A 84 -5.12 -0.62 -3.60
C VAL A 84 -6.01 -1.86 -3.55
N LEU A 85 -5.84 -2.77 -4.51
CA LEU A 85 -6.71 -3.94 -4.66
C LEU A 85 -6.13 -5.16 -3.94
N ASN A 86 -6.94 -5.84 -3.12
CA ASN A 86 -6.59 -7.12 -2.52
C ASN A 86 -6.73 -8.24 -3.57
N VAL A 87 -5.62 -8.50 -4.28
CA VAL A 87 -5.57 -9.54 -5.31
C VAL A 87 -5.00 -10.85 -4.76
N GLN A 88 -5.43 -11.96 -5.36
CA GLN A 88 -4.98 -13.28 -4.96
C GLN A 88 -3.46 -13.41 -5.04
N SER A 89 -2.85 -14.07 -4.06
CA SER A 89 -1.39 -14.30 -3.99
C SER A 89 -0.53 -13.03 -3.93
N PHE A 90 -1.09 -11.86 -3.58
CA PHE A 90 -0.31 -10.62 -3.45
C PHE A 90 0.90 -10.77 -2.51
N GLY A 91 0.73 -11.42 -1.35
CA GLY A 91 1.84 -11.66 -0.41
C GLY A 91 2.98 -12.49 -1.00
N LYS A 92 2.67 -13.44 -1.90
CA LYS A 92 3.69 -14.19 -2.64
C LYS A 92 4.43 -13.29 -3.63
N ARG A 93 3.76 -12.30 -4.23
CA ARG A 93 4.39 -11.31 -5.12
C ARG A 93 5.38 -10.42 -4.35
N VAL A 94 4.98 -9.92 -3.18
CA VAL A 94 5.86 -9.12 -2.31
C VAL A 94 7.12 -9.91 -1.96
N LEU A 95 6.97 -11.16 -1.49
CA LEU A 95 8.11 -12.03 -1.17
C LEU A 95 8.97 -12.34 -2.41
N PHE A 96 8.34 -12.61 -3.56
CA PHE A 96 9.05 -12.84 -4.82
C PHE A 96 9.89 -11.63 -5.22
N ASN A 97 9.35 -10.42 -5.12
CA ASN A 97 10.08 -9.19 -5.48
C ASN A 97 11.23 -8.90 -4.52
N ALA A 98 11.05 -9.11 -3.21
CA ALA A 98 12.12 -8.97 -2.22
C ALA A 98 13.27 -9.96 -2.50
N THR A 99 12.94 -11.25 -2.66
CA THR A 99 13.94 -12.31 -2.92
C THR A 99 14.62 -12.15 -4.28
N LYS A 100 13.89 -11.75 -5.33
CA LYS A 100 14.45 -11.43 -6.65
C LYS A 100 15.42 -10.26 -6.56
N THR A 101 15.09 -9.21 -5.80
CA THR A 101 15.97 -8.06 -5.57
C THR A 101 17.27 -8.48 -4.89
N TYR A 102 17.19 -9.33 -3.86
CA TYR A 102 18.36 -9.86 -3.16
C TYR A 102 19.23 -10.76 -4.06
N ALA A 103 18.62 -11.72 -4.74
CA ALA A 103 19.32 -12.67 -5.59
C ALA A 103 20.01 -12.02 -6.80
N PHE A 104 19.46 -10.90 -7.30
CA PHE A 104 19.97 -10.25 -8.52
C PHE A 104 21.02 -9.18 -8.25
N GLN A 105 21.49 -9.00 -7.01
CA GLN A 105 22.57 -8.05 -6.72
C GLN A 105 23.89 -8.47 -7.36
N LEU A 106 24.23 -9.76 -7.29
CA LEU A 106 25.52 -10.26 -7.73
C LEU A 106 25.56 -10.60 -9.22
N GLN A 107 26.74 -10.45 -9.80
CA GLN A 107 27.16 -10.96 -11.10
C GLN A 107 28.05 -12.20 -10.94
N ALA A 108 28.27 -12.91 -12.05
CA ALA A 108 29.14 -14.09 -12.04
C ALA A 108 30.57 -13.73 -11.61
N GLY A 109 31.08 -14.43 -10.58
CA GLY A 109 32.42 -14.22 -10.03
C GLY A 109 32.48 -13.31 -8.81
N GLU A 110 31.37 -12.64 -8.43
CA GLU A 110 31.31 -11.85 -7.20
C GLU A 110 31.05 -12.74 -5.97
N GLY A 111 31.63 -12.36 -4.83
CA GLY A 111 31.48 -13.11 -3.57
C GLY A 111 30.27 -12.66 -2.76
N TYR A 112 29.66 -13.58 -2.00
CA TYR A 112 28.46 -13.31 -1.19
C TYR A 112 28.61 -12.20 -0.14
N ARG A 113 29.84 -11.89 0.30
CA ARG A 113 30.13 -10.75 1.18
C ARG A 113 29.73 -9.38 0.63
N MET A 114 29.44 -9.30 -0.67
CA MET A 114 28.99 -8.09 -1.35
C MET A 114 27.47 -7.89 -1.28
N LEU A 115 26.72 -8.90 -0.82
CA LEU A 115 25.28 -8.78 -0.66
C LEU A 115 24.95 -7.67 0.35
N LYS A 116 23.92 -6.92 0.02
CA LYS A 116 23.37 -5.84 0.81
C LYS A 116 21.96 -6.19 1.28
N PRO A 117 21.53 -5.67 2.44
CA PRO A 117 20.16 -5.85 2.90
C PRO A 117 19.12 -5.37 1.89
N VAL A 118 17.95 -6.00 1.91
CA VAL A 118 16.76 -5.56 1.16
C VAL A 118 15.59 -5.38 2.11
N ILE A 119 15.00 -4.20 2.09
CA ILE A 119 13.76 -3.87 2.79
C ILE A 119 12.65 -3.73 1.75
N ALA A 120 11.62 -4.55 1.85
CA ALA A 120 10.43 -4.47 1.03
C ALA A 120 9.30 -3.79 1.80
N LEU A 121 9.08 -2.50 1.54
CA LEU A 121 8.00 -1.71 2.10
C LEU A 121 6.74 -1.84 1.23
N THR A 122 5.66 -2.36 1.79
CA THR A 122 4.39 -2.54 1.11
C THR A 122 3.30 -1.76 1.83
N ILE A 123 2.60 -0.90 1.10
CA ILE A 123 1.49 -0.11 1.62
C ILE A 123 0.21 -0.63 0.97
N THR A 124 -0.82 -0.87 1.78
CA THR A 124 -2.06 -1.52 1.32
C THR A 124 -3.28 -0.71 1.72
N ASP A 125 -4.25 -0.57 0.79
CA ASP A 125 -5.57 0.03 1.06
C ASP A 125 -6.62 -1.02 1.46
N PHE A 126 -6.16 -2.15 1.98
CA PHE A 126 -6.97 -3.27 2.46
C PHE A 126 -6.25 -3.96 3.62
N GLU A 127 -6.98 -4.73 4.42
CA GLU A 127 -6.37 -5.54 5.47
C GLU A 127 -5.76 -6.82 4.88
N MET A 128 -4.44 -6.91 4.95
CA MET A 128 -3.64 -8.08 4.59
C MET A 128 -3.69 -9.14 5.69
N PHE A 129 -3.70 -8.69 6.95
CA PHE A 129 -3.66 -9.54 8.14
C PHE A 129 -4.89 -9.26 9.03
N ALA A 130 -6.04 -9.83 8.66
CA ALA A 130 -7.36 -9.54 9.25
C ALA A 130 -7.48 -9.76 10.78
N ASN A 131 -6.60 -10.57 11.39
CA ASN A 131 -6.65 -10.88 12.83
C ASN A 131 -5.53 -10.19 13.62
N ARG A 132 -5.02 -9.06 13.13
CA ARG A 132 -3.91 -8.33 13.74
C ARG A 132 -4.20 -6.84 13.67
N ASP A 133 -4.19 -6.13 14.80
CA ASP A 133 -4.53 -4.69 14.80
C ASP A 133 -3.34 -3.78 14.47
N LYS A 134 -2.13 -4.36 14.33
CA LYS A 134 -0.91 -3.58 14.12
C LYS A 134 -0.93 -2.89 12.76
N LEU A 135 -0.82 -1.56 12.75
CA LEU A 135 -0.75 -0.73 11.54
C LEU A 135 0.50 -0.99 10.70
N ILE A 136 1.67 -1.10 11.36
CA ILE A 136 2.94 -1.38 10.71
C ILE A 136 3.49 -2.73 11.20
N SER A 137 3.48 -3.73 10.33
CA SER A 137 3.98 -5.08 10.60
C SER A 137 5.35 -5.30 9.95
N ARG A 138 6.26 -5.99 10.64
CA ARG A 138 7.63 -6.27 10.17
C ARG A 138 7.92 -7.76 10.26
N PHE A 139 8.44 -8.34 9.19
CA PHE A 139 8.74 -9.77 9.08
C PHE A 139 10.21 -9.98 8.74
N VAL A 140 10.85 -10.87 9.49
CA VAL A 140 12.27 -11.25 9.38
C VAL A 140 12.41 -12.77 9.53
N TYR A 141 13.52 -13.35 9.06
CA TYR A 141 13.80 -14.77 9.26
C TYR A 141 14.19 -15.06 10.71
N ARG A 142 13.58 -16.10 11.27
CA ARG A 142 13.77 -16.53 12.65
C ARG A 142 13.92 -18.04 12.71
N GLU A 143 14.65 -18.51 13.73
CA GLU A 143 14.61 -19.91 14.11
C GLU A 143 13.18 -20.27 14.56
N LYS A 144 12.73 -21.47 14.20
CA LYS A 144 11.32 -21.87 14.26
C LYS A 144 10.81 -22.13 15.67
N SER A 145 11.66 -22.58 16.57
CA SER A 145 11.28 -23.15 17.88
C SER A 145 11.44 -22.13 19.02
N GLU A 146 12.57 -21.41 19.03
CA GLU A 146 13.00 -20.44 20.02
C GLU A 146 12.76 -18.99 19.54
N GLY A 147 12.66 -18.76 18.23
CA GLY A 147 12.25 -17.46 17.68
C GLY A 147 13.33 -16.39 17.62
N TRP A 148 14.61 -16.75 17.82
CA TRP A 148 15.74 -15.84 17.64
C TRP A 148 15.99 -15.56 16.15
N ILE A 149 16.56 -14.39 15.84
CA ILE A 149 16.72 -13.90 14.46
C ILE A 149 17.90 -14.60 13.79
N TYR A 150 17.71 -15.02 12.53
CA TYR A 150 18.81 -15.59 11.74
C TYR A 150 19.96 -14.57 11.62
N PRO A 151 21.24 -14.94 11.88
CA PRO A 151 22.31 -13.95 12.03
C PRO A 151 22.59 -13.12 10.77
N ASP A 152 22.51 -13.74 9.58
CA ASP A 152 22.70 -13.05 8.29
C ASP A 152 21.35 -12.66 7.66
N ASN A 153 20.40 -12.19 8.46
CA ASN A 153 19.09 -11.77 7.97
C ASN A 153 19.16 -10.42 7.23
N ASP A 154 19.37 -10.51 5.92
CA ASP A 154 19.42 -9.37 5.00
C ASP A 154 18.08 -9.10 4.28
N LEU A 155 16.99 -9.72 4.73
CA LEU A 155 15.65 -9.55 4.16
C LEU A 155 14.65 -9.11 5.23
N GLU A 156 13.97 -8.00 4.97
CA GLU A 156 12.88 -7.52 5.80
C GLU A 156 11.65 -7.18 4.94
N LEU A 157 10.47 -7.63 5.36
CA LEU A 157 9.20 -7.20 4.78
C LEU A 157 8.48 -6.28 5.76
N VAL A 158 8.16 -5.06 5.33
CA VAL A 158 7.42 -4.06 6.10
C VAL A 158 6.07 -3.84 5.45
N PHE A 159 4.98 -3.99 6.20
CA PHE A 159 3.62 -3.78 5.72
C PHE A 159 2.96 -2.64 6.49
N VAL A 160 2.42 -1.66 5.76
CA VAL A 160 1.56 -0.59 6.28
C VAL A 160 0.15 -0.80 5.75
N GLU A 161 -0.81 -1.07 6.65
CA GLU A 161 -2.20 -1.35 6.29
C GLU A 161 -3.07 -0.11 6.56
N LEU A 162 -3.30 0.70 5.53
CA LEU A 162 -4.01 1.98 5.63
C LEU A 162 -5.41 1.88 6.29
N PRO A 163 -6.22 0.81 6.11
CA PRO A 163 -7.50 0.69 6.81
C PRO A 163 -7.37 0.72 8.34
N LYS A 164 -6.23 0.25 8.89
CA LYS A 164 -5.97 0.23 10.34
C LYS A 164 -5.59 1.58 10.92
N PHE A 165 -5.33 2.58 10.08
CA PHE A 165 -5.06 3.95 10.52
C PHE A 165 -6.38 4.71 10.73
N THR A 166 -6.71 5.00 11.99
CA THR A 166 -8.00 5.63 12.37
C THR A 166 -7.85 7.03 12.96
N LYS A 167 -6.63 7.57 12.99
CA LYS A 167 -6.37 8.90 13.54
C LYS A 167 -6.94 9.99 12.63
N GLU A 168 -7.59 10.96 13.25
CA GLU A 168 -8.03 12.21 12.63
C GLU A 168 -6.91 13.25 12.63
N LEU A 169 -7.12 14.37 11.93
CA LEU A 169 -6.10 15.38 11.69
C LEU A 169 -5.52 16.00 12.98
N ASP A 170 -6.34 16.20 14.00
CA ASP A 170 -5.95 16.75 15.32
C ASP A 170 -5.22 15.73 16.20
N GLN A 171 -5.21 14.45 15.81
CA GLN A 171 -4.56 13.34 16.53
C GLN A 171 -3.20 12.97 15.93
N LEU A 172 -2.72 13.73 14.94
CA LEU A 172 -1.43 13.46 14.28
C LEU A 172 -0.27 13.99 15.14
N GLU A 173 0.37 13.06 15.87
CA GLU A 173 1.45 13.38 16.81
C GLU A 173 2.82 13.22 16.16
N THR A 174 3.00 12.18 15.35
CA THR A 174 4.31 11.80 14.79
C THR A 174 4.42 12.10 13.30
N ILE A 175 5.66 12.18 12.80
CA ILE A 175 5.93 12.25 11.35
C ILE A 175 5.35 11.03 10.61
N THR A 176 5.34 9.87 11.25
CA THR A 176 4.70 8.63 10.76
C THR A 176 3.21 8.80 10.58
N ASP A 177 2.51 9.37 11.58
CA ASP A 177 1.07 9.65 11.46
C ASP A 177 0.77 10.57 10.29
N LYS A 178 1.59 11.62 10.12
CA LYS A 178 1.40 12.62 9.07
C LYS A 178 1.64 12.05 7.67
N TRP A 179 2.69 11.23 7.47
CA TRP A 179 2.90 10.55 6.19
C TRP A 179 1.79 9.54 5.86
N ILE A 180 1.33 8.76 6.84
CA ILE A 180 0.23 7.81 6.61
C ILE A 180 -1.08 8.56 6.33
N TYR A 181 -1.34 9.65 7.05
CA TYR A 181 -2.49 10.52 6.82
C TYR A 181 -2.44 11.13 5.41
N PHE A 182 -1.27 11.64 4.96
CA PHE A 182 -1.07 12.13 3.61
C PHE A 182 -1.44 11.07 2.56
N ILE A 183 -0.86 9.87 2.65
CA ILE A 183 -1.16 8.78 1.70
C ILE A 183 -2.65 8.43 1.70
N LYS A 184 -3.28 8.37 2.88
CA LYS A 184 -4.66 7.92 3.02
C LYS A 184 -5.69 8.97 2.59
N PHE A 185 -5.45 10.24 2.88
CA PHE A 185 -6.47 11.30 2.85
C PHE A 185 -6.16 12.48 1.94
N ALA A 186 -4.98 12.61 1.33
CA ALA A 186 -4.62 13.78 0.50
C ALA A 186 -5.70 14.12 -0.53
N ARG A 187 -6.27 13.11 -1.21
CA ARG A 187 -7.31 13.28 -2.23
C ARG A 187 -8.58 14.02 -1.74
N SER A 188 -8.88 13.89 -0.44
CA SER A 188 -10.06 14.46 0.21
C SER A 188 -9.80 15.87 0.77
N LEU A 189 -8.53 16.30 0.84
CA LEU A 189 -8.16 17.60 1.37
C LEU A 189 -8.33 18.70 0.32
N THR A 190 -8.67 19.89 0.80
CA THR A 190 -8.83 21.10 0.00
C THR A 190 -7.78 22.17 0.27
N SER A 191 -6.92 21.95 1.27
CA SER A 191 -5.75 22.75 1.63
C SER A 191 -4.72 21.86 2.33
N ILE A 192 -3.48 22.33 2.41
CA ILE A 192 -2.45 21.68 3.24
C ILE A 192 -2.80 21.93 4.71
N PRO A 193 -2.88 20.89 5.56
CA PRO A 193 -3.12 21.09 6.99
C PRO A 193 -1.95 21.79 7.68
N GLU A 194 -2.22 22.77 8.54
CA GLU A 194 -1.18 23.56 9.23
C GLU A 194 -0.16 22.69 9.98
N ASN A 195 -0.63 21.65 10.68
CA ASN A 195 0.25 20.73 11.43
C ASN A 195 1.12 19.82 10.56
N MET A 196 0.93 19.84 9.24
CA MET A 196 1.74 19.13 8.25
C MET A 196 2.57 20.11 7.39
N ASP A 197 2.13 21.36 7.26
CA ASP A 197 2.74 22.41 6.44
C ASP A 197 4.13 22.82 6.96
N ASP A 198 4.33 22.77 8.28
CA ASP A 198 5.61 23.07 8.92
C ASP A 198 6.73 22.04 8.61
N ILE A 199 6.39 20.92 7.99
CA ILE A 199 7.34 19.88 7.59
C ILE A 199 7.67 20.08 6.11
N PRO A 200 8.89 20.57 5.77
CA PRO A 200 9.23 20.96 4.40
C PRO A 200 8.99 19.85 3.37
N GLU A 201 9.31 18.61 3.73
CA GLU A 201 9.16 17.46 2.83
C GLU A 201 7.69 17.12 2.58
N LEU A 202 6.81 17.27 3.57
CA LEU A 202 5.37 17.05 3.41
C LEU A 202 4.74 18.20 2.61
N HIS A 203 5.13 19.44 2.89
CA HIS A 203 4.70 20.60 2.10
C HIS A 203 5.02 20.38 0.62
N ARG A 204 6.27 20.02 0.31
CA ARG A 204 6.72 19.73 -1.05
C ARG A 204 5.97 18.55 -1.67
N ALA A 205 5.68 17.51 -0.90
CA ALA A 205 4.87 16.39 -1.39
C ALA A 205 3.44 16.82 -1.75
N PHE A 206 2.83 17.72 -0.99
CA PHE A 206 1.53 18.32 -1.33
C PHE A 206 1.60 19.20 -2.58
N GLU A 207 2.66 19.98 -2.76
CA GLU A 207 2.88 20.76 -3.98
C GLU A 207 2.97 19.84 -5.20
N ILE A 208 3.77 18.78 -5.15
CA ILE A 208 3.86 17.80 -6.25
C ILE A 208 2.54 17.09 -6.50
N ALA A 209 1.78 16.81 -5.43
CA ALA A 209 0.47 16.19 -5.51
C ALA A 209 -0.63 17.15 -5.99
N ASN A 210 -0.37 18.45 -6.09
CA ASN A 210 -1.36 19.43 -6.48
C ASN A 210 -1.80 19.20 -7.94
N GLN A 211 -3.09 18.91 -8.12
CA GLN A 211 -3.66 18.61 -9.43
C GLN A 211 -3.58 19.80 -10.39
N ALA A 212 -3.48 21.03 -9.86
CA ALA A 212 -3.35 22.25 -10.66
C ALA A 212 -2.07 22.27 -11.52
N ASP A 213 -1.07 21.48 -11.16
CA ASP A 213 0.22 21.40 -11.85
C ASP A 213 0.26 20.27 -12.90
N LEU A 214 -0.86 19.56 -13.10
CA LEU A 214 -1.01 18.57 -14.16
C LEU A 214 -1.38 19.22 -15.50
N THR A 215 -0.78 18.70 -16.57
CA THR A 215 -1.28 18.96 -17.93
C THR A 215 -2.65 18.28 -18.15
N PRO A 216 -3.46 18.76 -19.13
CA PRO A 216 -4.73 18.11 -19.45
C PRO A 216 -4.60 16.61 -19.77
N SER A 217 -3.53 16.21 -20.46
CA SER A 217 -3.26 14.81 -20.79
C SER A 217 -2.94 13.97 -19.56
N GLU A 218 -2.12 14.50 -18.63
CA GLU A 218 -1.83 13.81 -17.37
C GLU A 218 -3.09 13.67 -16.52
N LEU A 219 -3.95 14.69 -16.53
CA LEU A 219 -5.20 14.65 -15.79
C LEU A 219 -6.16 13.59 -16.35
N GLU A 220 -6.37 13.53 -17.67
CA GLU A 220 -7.19 12.48 -18.29
C GLU A 220 -6.66 11.07 -17.98
N ASP A 221 -5.34 10.87 -18.04
CA ASP A 221 -4.72 9.58 -17.73
C ASP A 221 -4.87 9.21 -16.25
N LEU A 222 -4.77 10.19 -15.34
CA LEU A 222 -5.04 10.01 -13.91
C LEU A 222 -6.50 9.58 -13.69
N GLU A 223 -7.46 10.31 -14.25
CA GLU A 223 -8.89 10.03 -14.11
C GLU A 223 -9.25 8.64 -14.66
N ARG A 224 -8.67 8.25 -15.80
CA ARG A 224 -8.86 6.91 -16.36
C ARG A 224 -8.36 5.81 -15.43
N ARG A 225 -7.21 6.01 -14.78
CA ARG A 225 -6.64 5.06 -13.81
C ARG A 225 -7.48 4.98 -12.54
N GLU A 226 -7.94 6.11 -12.02
CA GLU A 226 -8.83 6.16 -10.86
C GLU A 226 -10.16 5.44 -11.16
N MET A 227 -10.76 5.69 -12.33
CA MET A 227 -11.97 5.02 -12.79
C MET A 227 -11.78 3.51 -12.90
N PHE A 228 -10.68 3.05 -13.49
CA PHE A 228 -10.37 1.63 -13.56
C PHE A 228 -10.30 0.97 -12.18
N ILE A 229 -9.62 1.60 -11.21
CA ILE A 229 -9.54 1.10 -9.84
C ILE A 229 -10.93 1.04 -9.20
N TYR A 230 -11.73 2.10 -9.37
CA TYR A 230 -13.09 2.17 -8.85
C TYR A 230 -13.98 1.06 -9.41
N ASP A 231 -13.93 0.81 -10.72
CA ASP A 231 -14.69 -0.26 -11.37
C ASP A 231 -14.27 -1.64 -10.86
N GLN A 232 -12.96 -1.87 -10.67
CA GLN A 232 -12.46 -3.12 -10.08
C GLN A 232 -12.95 -3.30 -8.63
N GLN A 233 -12.94 -2.25 -7.81
CA GLN A 233 -13.50 -2.29 -6.47
C GLN A 233 -15.00 -2.60 -6.49
N GLY A 234 -15.75 -1.97 -7.41
CA GLY A 234 -17.16 -2.23 -7.63
C GLY A 234 -17.44 -3.69 -7.98
N ALA A 235 -16.67 -4.26 -8.91
CA ALA A 235 -16.78 -5.66 -9.31
C ALA A 235 -16.47 -6.64 -8.15
N ILE A 236 -15.43 -6.36 -7.36
CA ILE A 236 -15.08 -7.18 -6.17
C ILE A 236 -16.20 -7.10 -5.13
N ASN A 237 -16.74 -5.92 -4.88
CA ASN A 237 -17.81 -5.72 -3.90
C ASN A 237 -19.10 -6.41 -4.35
N LEU A 238 -19.47 -6.28 -5.63
CA LEU A 238 -20.61 -6.98 -6.20
C LEU A 238 -20.45 -8.51 -6.06
N GLY A 239 -19.28 -9.06 -6.42
CA GLY A 239 -19.02 -10.49 -6.27
C GLY A 239 -19.14 -10.99 -4.83
N ARG A 240 -18.64 -10.22 -3.85
CA ARG A 240 -18.80 -10.53 -2.41
C ARG A 240 -20.26 -10.48 -1.98
N GLU A 241 -21.02 -9.51 -2.48
CA GLU A 241 -22.44 -9.37 -2.19
C GLU A 241 -23.25 -10.53 -2.77
N GLU A 242 -22.99 -10.90 -4.03
CA GLU A 242 -23.61 -12.04 -4.70
C GLU A 242 -23.28 -13.36 -4.00
N GLU A 243 -22.03 -13.56 -3.56
CA GLU A 243 -21.62 -14.72 -2.76
C GLU A 243 -22.43 -14.80 -1.46
N LYS A 244 -22.50 -13.69 -0.70
CA LYS A 244 -23.29 -13.63 0.55
C LYS A 244 -24.77 -13.93 0.30
N ARG A 245 -25.36 -13.35 -0.75
CA ARG A 245 -26.75 -13.60 -1.14
C ARG A 245 -26.97 -15.04 -1.58
N GLY A 246 -26.03 -15.64 -2.29
CA GLY A 246 -26.06 -17.06 -2.67
C GLY A 246 -26.05 -17.99 -1.45
N ILE A 247 -25.18 -17.73 -0.47
CA ILE A 247 -25.16 -18.46 0.80
C ILE A 247 -26.48 -18.27 1.55
N ALA A 248 -26.98 -17.03 1.64
CA ALA A 248 -28.25 -16.73 2.31
C ALA A 248 -29.42 -17.52 1.70
N ARG A 249 -29.56 -17.53 0.36
CA ARG A 249 -30.59 -18.30 -0.35
C ARG A 249 -30.56 -19.78 0.00
N ASN A 250 -29.38 -20.40 0.08
CA ASN A 250 -29.23 -21.81 0.46
C ASN A 250 -29.64 -22.10 1.92
N LEU A 251 -29.63 -21.09 2.78
CA LEU A 251 -29.97 -21.21 4.21
C LEU A 251 -31.42 -20.83 4.53
N LEU A 252 -32.14 -20.15 3.62
CA LEU A 252 -33.51 -19.66 3.86
C LEU A 252 -34.48 -20.75 4.33
N ALA A 253 -34.34 -21.98 3.81
CA ALA A 253 -35.20 -23.11 4.18
C ALA A 253 -34.86 -23.73 5.56
N GLN A 254 -33.69 -23.41 6.13
CA GLN A 254 -33.16 -24.08 7.32
C GLN A 254 -33.05 -23.17 8.54
N LEU A 255 -32.91 -21.86 8.32
CA LEU A 255 -32.63 -20.87 9.36
C LEU A 255 -33.59 -19.68 9.28
N ASN A 256 -33.76 -18.99 10.41
CA ASN A 256 -34.47 -17.71 10.46
C ASN A 256 -33.59 -16.56 9.96
N ASP A 257 -34.20 -15.40 9.75
CA ASP A 257 -33.53 -14.27 9.11
C ASP A 257 -32.42 -13.68 9.95
N GLU A 258 -32.56 -13.68 11.28
CA GLU A 258 -31.52 -13.23 12.20
C GLU A 258 -30.28 -14.13 12.16
N ALA A 259 -30.45 -15.44 12.15
CA ALA A 259 -29.33 -16.38 12.05
C ALA A 259 -28.62 -16.27 10.71
N ILE A 260 -29.36 -16.10 9.61
CA ILE A 260 -28.79 -15.92 8.28
C ILE A 260 -28.05 -14.58 8.18
N ALA A 261 -28.63 -13.49 8.67
CA ALA A 261 -27.99 -12.18 8.71
C ALA A 261 -26.69 -12.24 9.51
N SER A 262 -26.71 -12.89 10.68
CA SER A 262 -25.50 -13.10 11.49
C SER A 262 -24.44 -13.97 10.80
N ALA A 263 -24.84 -15.03 10.10
CA ALA A 263 -23.90 -15.96 9.46
C ALA A 263 -23.27 -15.39 8.18
N THR A 264 -24.03 -14.61 7.41
CA THR A 264 -23.60 -14.07 6.11
C THR A 264 -23.06 -12.63 6.20
N GLY A 265 -23.38 -11.93 7.29
CA GLY A 265 -23.09 -10.50 7.43
C GLY A 265 -23.90 -9.64 6.44
N LEU A 266 -25.07 -10.10 6.01
CA LEU A 266 -26.08 -9.29 5.32
C LEU A 266 -26.93 -8.52 6.35
N SER A 267 -27.56 -7.44 5.93
CA SER A 267 -28.57 -6.78 6.77
C SER A 267 -29.82 -7.65 6.89
N LEU A 268 -30.54 -7.53 8.00
CA LEU A 268 -31.79 -8.27 8.21
C LEU A 268 -32.78 -8.02 7.07
N LYS A 269 -32.93 -6.75 6.67
CA LYS A 269 -33.75 -6.33 5.53
C LYS A 269 -33.38 -7.05 4.22
N ALA A 270 -32.09 -7.20 3.92
CA ALA A 270 -31.67 -7.89 2.70
C ALA A 270 -32.02 -9.38 2.73
N VAL A 271 -32.03 -10.02 3.91
CA VAL A 271 -32.45 -11.41 4.07
C VAL A 271 -33.98 -11.54 3.94
N GLU A 272 -34.74 -10.63 4.55
CA GLU A 272 -36.20 -10.56 4.42
C GLU A 272 -36.63 -10.41 2.95
N GLU A 273 -35.96 -9.53 2.19
CA GLU A 273 -36.19 -9.35 0.74
C GLU A 273 -35.95 -10.66 -0.03
N LEU A 274 -34.84 -11.36 0.23
CA LEU A 274 -34.54 -12.66 -0.40
C LEU A 274 -35.60 -13.73 -0.06
N ARG A 275 -36.16 -13.71 1.15
CA ARG A 275 -37.21 -14.65 1.55
C ARG A 275 -38.53 -14.37 0.84
N GLN A 276 -38.85 -13.09 0.63
CA GLN A 276 -40.02 -12.67 -0.15
C GLN A 276 -39.88 -13.08 -1.62
N GLU A 277 -38.69 -12.90 -2.22
CA GLU A 277 -38.39 -13.38 -3.58
C GLU A 277 -38.67 -14.89 -3.71
N MET A 278 -38.14 -15.71 -2.79
CA MET A 278 -38.34 -17.17 -2.81
C MET A 278 -39.78 -17.61 -2.55
N SER A 279 -40.60 -16.79 -1.90
CA SER A 279 -42.01 -17.10 -1.65
C SER A 279 -42.93 -16.75 -2.82
N ASN A 280 -42.42 -15.95 -3.77
CA ASN A 280 -43.13 -15.52 -4.97
C ASN A 280 -42.76 -16.34 -6.23
N ASP A 281 -41.71 -17.18 -6.15
CA ASP A 281 -41.30 -18.17 -7.16
C ASP A 281 -41.96 -19.54 -6.91
#